data_AF-A0A7S0H7V5-F1
#
_entry.id   AF-A0A7S0H7V5-F1
#
_cell.length_a   1.000
_cell.length_b   1.000
_cell.length_c   1.000
_cell.angle_alpha   90.00
_cell.angle_beta   90.00
_cell.angle_gamma   90.00
#
_symmetry.space_group_name_H-M   'P 1'
#
loop_
_entity.id
_entity.type
_entity.pdbx_description
1 polymer ?
#
loop_
_entity_poly.entity_id
_entity_poly.type
_entity_poly.pdbx_seq_one_letter_code
_entity_poly.pdbx_strand_id
1 'polypeptide(L)'
;MNRLDMEIEGKDPLPVSEGKHRGEGKEDKKKALEDIEKCVWNPIQANGECPPSSSGMSCVEFEGFIYVFGGFGGYSRQQAIDTMHRYDTRTNTWAAIKTYGESPRARTSHSMVLDEEKGIIYVMLGS
;
A
#
# COMPACT_ATOMS: atom_id res chain seq x y z
N MET A 1 3.30 -0.24 29.17
CA MET A 1 3.82 -0.01 27.81
C MET A 1 2.67 -0.35 26.89
N ASN A 2 1.94 0.66 26.44
CA ASN A 2 0.61 0.46 25.88
C ASN A 2 0.72 -0.12 24.48
N ARG A 3 0.21 -1.35 24.32
CA ARG A 3 0.09 -2.07 23.06
C ARG A 3 -1.09 -1.46 22.30
N LEU A 4 -0.83 -0.95 21.11
CA LEU A 4 -1.84 -0.44 20.18
C LEU A 4 -2.00 -1.50 19.09
N ASP A 5 -2.99 -2.37 19.25
CA ASP A 5 -3.41 -3.30 18.21
C ASP A 5 -4.47 -2.56 17.35
N MET A 6 -4.30 -2.56 16.02
CA MET A 6 -5.24 -1.97 15.06
C MET A 6 -6.11 -3.11 14.50
N GLU A 7 -7.38 -3.20 14.87
CA GLU A 7 -8.33 -4.07 14.17
C GLU A 7 -8.91 -3.31 12.98
N ILE A 8 -8.65 -3.80 11.77
CA ILE A 8 -9.38 -3.35 10.58
C ILE A 8 -10.70 -4.13 10.57
N GLU A 9 -11.74 -3.58 11.19
CA GLU A 9 -13.08 -4.15 11.09
C GLU A 9 -13.53 -4.16 9.63
N GLY A 10 -13.51 -5.34 9.02
CA GLY A 10 -14.12 -5.60 7.74
C GLY A 10 -15.64 -5.57 7.86
N LYS A 11 -16.28 -4.55 7.28
CA LYS A 11 -17.59 -4.62 6.59
C LYS A 11 -17.97 -3.27 6.00
N ASP A 12 -17.76 -3.15 4.69
CA ASP A 12 -18.84 -2.89 3.72
C ASP A 12 -18.31 -3.16 2.30
N PRO A 13 -19.00 -3.95 1.46
CA PRO A 13 -18.56 -4.22 0.11
C PRO A 13 -18.82 -2.99 -0.77
N LEU A 14 -17.76 -2.29 -1.17
CA LEU A 14 -17.85 -1.30 -2.24
C LEU A 14 -18.12 -2.00 -3.58
N PRO A 15 -18.83 -1.34 -4.51
CA PRO A 15 -19.44 -1.98 -5.67
C PRO A 15 -18.38 -2.67 -6.53
N VAL A 16 -18.55 -3.97 -6.70
CA VAL A 16 -17.86 -4.76 -7.72
C VAL A 16 -18.31 -4.21 -9.07
N SER A 17 -17.54 -3.29 -9.65
CA SER A 17 -17.53 -3.21 -11.10
C SER A 17 -16.89 -4.51 -11.57
N GLU A 18 -17.65 -5.33 -12.29
CA GLU A 18 -17.15 -6.56 -12.92
C GLU A 18 -16.07 -6.20 -13.94
N GLY A 19 -14.85 -5.99 -13.43
CA GLY A 19 -13.62 -6.00 -14.20
C GLY A 19 -13.39 -7.42 -14.67
N LYS A 20 -13.67 -7.63 -15.95
CA LYS A 20 -13.36 -8.82 -16.73
C LYS A 20 -12.07 -9.49 -16.22
N HIS A 21 -12.19 -10.69 -15.64
CA HIS A 21 -11.04 -11.49 -15.21
C HIS A 21 -10.14 -11.75 -16.43
N ARG A 22 -9.11 -10.92 -16.59
CA ARG A 22 -8.03 -11.20 -17.52
C ARG A 22 -7.18 -12.24 -16.82
N GLY A 23 -7.40 -13.51 -17.18
CA GLY A 23 -6.62 -14.62 -16.65
C GLY A 23 -5.13 -14.28 -16.76
N GLU A 24 -4.45 -14.28 -15.62
CA GLU A 24 -3.00 -14.08 -15.56
C GLU A 24 -2.36 -15.24 -16.32
N GLY A 25 -1.74 -14.93 -17.45
CA GLY A 25 -1.12 -15.93 -18.32
C GLY A 25 0.12 -16.51 -17.65
N LYS A 26 0.35 -17.83 -17.82
CA LYS A 26 1.63 -18.47 -17.42
C LYS A 26 2.86 -17.77 -18.02
N GLU A 27 2.68 -17.11 -19.16
CA GLU A 27 3.72 -16.38 -19.89
C GLU A 27 4.11 -15.05 -19.21
N ASP A 28 3.13 -14.31 -18.67
CA ASP A 28 3.38 -13.06 -17.94
C ASP A 28 4.20 -13.33 -16.66
N LYS A 29 3.90 -14.41 -15.96
CA LYS A 29 4.64 -14.84 -14.76
C LYS A 29 6.07 -15.25 -15.09
N LYS A 30 6.30 -15.97 -16.20
CA LYS A 30 7.64 -16.36 -16.63
C LYS A 30 8.51 -15.15 -16.94
N LYS A 31 7.96 -14.18 -17.69
CA LYS A 31 8.66 -12.93 -18.00
C LYS A 31 9.03 -12.15 -16.74
N ALA A 32 8.09 -12.02 -15.79
CA ALA A 32 8.37 -11.35 -14.52
C ALA A 32 9.53 -12.00 -13.75
N LEU A 33 9.62 -13.34 -13.73
CA LEU A 33 10.73 -14.07 -13.12
C LEU A 33 12.06 -13.80 -13.83
N GLU A 34 12.08 -13.80 -15.16
CA GLU A 34 13.30 -13.48 -15.92
C GLU A 34 13.77 -12.03 -15.69
N ASP A 35 12.85 -11.08 -15.59
CA ASP A 35 13.17 -9.68 -15.31
C ASP A 35 13.74 -9.51 -13.88
N ILE A 36 13.22 -10.26 -12.91
CA ILE A 36 13.77 -10.34 -11.55
C ILE A 36 15.19 -10.91 -11.56
N GLU A 37 15.42 -12.04 -12.25
CA GLU A 37 16.75 -12.66 -12.36
C GLU A 37 17.78 -11.74 -13.01
N LYS A 38 17.34 -10.91 -13.97
CA LYS A 38 18.19 -9.94 -14.66
C LYS A 38 18.27 -8.59 -13.94
N CYS A 39 17.59 -8.41 -12.81
CA CYS A 39 17.51 -7.15 -12.08
C CYS A 39 17.06 -5.97 -12.96
N VAL A 40 16.11 -6.20 -13.86
CA VAL A 40 15.62 -5.18 -14.80
C VAL A 40 14.45 -4.42 -14.21
N TRP A 41 14.54 -3.10 -14.21
CA TRP A 41 13.45 -2.21 -13.86
C TRP A 41 12.52 -2.01 -15.06
N ASN A 42 11.26 -2.39 -14.90
CA ASN A 42 10.23 -2.08 -15.88
C ASN A 42 9.36 -0.93 -15.37
N PRO A 43 9.16 0.13 -16.18
CA PRO A 43 8.23 1.19 -15.81
C PRO A 43 6.81 0.64 -15.79
N ILE A 44 6.09 0.88 -14.69
CA ILE A 44 4.67 0.59 -14.58
C ILE A 44 3.90 1.88 -14.79
N GLN A 45 2.99 1.90 -15.76
CA GLN A 45 2.06 3.01 -15.94
C GLN A 45 0.93 2.86 -14.92
N ALA A 46 1.12 3.47 -13.76
CA ALA A 46 0.11 3.51 -12.71
C ALA A 46 -0.89 4.66 -12.94
N ASN A 47 -2.17 4.39 -12.68
CA ASN A 47 -3.25 5.37 -12.78
C ASN A 47 -3.78 5.76 -11.39
N GLY A 48 -4.72 6.71 -11.34
CA GLY A 48 -5.45 7.06 -10.11
C GLY A 48 -4.71 8.05 -9.19
N GLU A 49 -5.06 8.00 -7.90
CA GLU A 49 -4.58 8.93 -6.88
C GLU A 49 -3.25 8.46 -6.30
N CYS A 50 -2.17 8.71 -7.03
CA CYS A 50 -0.81 8.36 -6.61
C CYS A 50 -0.42 9.11 -5.32
N PRO A 51 0.20 8.44 -4.32
CA PRO A 51 0.65 9.10 -3.12
C PRO A 51 1.61 10.26 -3.43
N PRO A 52 1.60 11.33 -2.63
CA PRO A 52 2.52 12.44 -2.80
C PRO A 52 3.98 11.98 -2.72
N SER A 53 4.85 12.61 -3.52
CA SER A 53 6.30 12.35 -3.47
C SER A 53 6.83 12.60 -2.06
N SER A 54 7.32 11.54 -1.42
CA SER A 54 7.78 11.57 -0.05
C SER A 54 8.87 10.51 0.18
N SER A 55 9.69 10.73 1.20
CA SER A 55 10.73 9.80 1.63
C SER A 55 10.35 9.11 2.95
N GLY A 56 10.92 7.94 3.21
CA GLY A 56 10.72 7.22 4.48
C GLY A 56 9.30 6.68 4.68
N MET A 57 8.55 6.47 3.59
CA MET A 57 7.29 5.73 3.61
C MET A 57 7.56 4.24 3.91
N SER A 58 6.57 3.56 4.48
CA SER A 58 6.56 2.09 4.57
C SER A 58 5.39 1.52 3.79
N CYS A 59 5.51 0.25 3.39
CA CYS A 59 4.44 -0.47 2.73
C CYS A 59 4.36 -1.94 3.15
N VAL A 60 3.19 -2.53 2.94
CA VAL A 60 2.93 -3.98 3.03
C VAL A 60 2.02 -4.41 1.88
N GLU A 61 2.14 -5.66 1.45
CA GLU A 61 1.25 -6.26 0.45
C GLU A 61 0.23 -7.16 1.17
N PHE A 62 -1.04 -7.07 0.77
CA PHE A 62 -2.10 -7.95 1.23
C PHE A 62 -3.15 -8.14 0.12
N GLU A 63 -3.43 -9.40 -0.23
CA GLU A 63 -4.44 -9.80 -1.23
C GLU A 63 -4.34 -9.08 -2.59
N GLY A 64 -3.12 -8.90 -3.12
CA GLY A 64 -2.88 -8.22 -4.40
C GLY A 64 -2.95 -6.70 -4.32
N PHE A 65 -3.02 -6.15 -3.12
CA PHE A 65 -2.96 -4.72 -2.87
C PHE A 65 -1.72 -4.34 -2.07
N ILE A 66 -1.04 -3.27 -2.48
CA ILE A 66 0.07 -2.69 -1.71
C ILE A 66 -0.44 -1.48 -0.95
N TYR A 67 -0.38 -1.53 0.38
CA TYR A 67 -0.76 -0.44 1.27
C TYR A 67 0.48 0.36 1.64
N VAL A 68 0.38 1.69 1.59
CA VAL A 68 1.49 2.62 1.85
C VAL A 68 1.03 3.69 2.83
N PHE A 69 1.83 3.93 3.88
CA PHE A 69 1.53 4.93 4.90
C PHE A 69 2.70 5.89 5.15
N GLY A 70 2.32 7.11 5.50
CA GLY A 70 3.20 8.14 6.05
C GLY A 70 4.31 8.62 5.11
N GLY A 71 5.48 8.90 5.68
CA GLY A 71 6.62 9.51 5.00
C GLY A 71 6.84 10.97 5.38
N PHE A 72 7.85 11.59 4.79
CA PHE A 72 8.19 13.00 4.95
C PHE A 72 8.23 13.68 3.59
N GLY A 73 7.50 14.78 3.46
CA GLY A 73 7.37 15.54 2.22
C GLY A 73 5.91 15.71 1.80
N GLY A 74 5.61 15.38 0.55
CA GLY A 74 4.29 15.59 -0.05
C GLY A 74 4.09 17.01 -0.57
N TYR A 75 2.85 17.51 -0.54
CA TYR A 75 2.50 18.83 -1.09
C TYR A 75 3.23 19.97 -0.38
N SER A 76 3.53 19.80 0.91
CA SER A 76 4.37 20.69 1.71
C SER A 76 5.67 19.95 2.04
N ARG A 77 6.77 20.28 1.35
CA ARG A 77 8.04 19.53 1.35
C ARG A 77 8.77 19.40 2.70
N GLN A 78 8.18 19.84 3.82
CA GLN A 78 8.79 19.80 5.15
C GLN A 78 7.87 19.24 6.24
N GLN A 79 6.91 18.37 5.90
CA GLN A 79 6.00 17.80 6.88
C GLN A 79 5.96 16.28 6.82
N ALA A 80 5.79 15.66 7.99
CA ALA A 80 5.44 14.26 8.06
C ALA A 80 4.00 14.07 7.55
N ILE A 81 3.73 12.90 6.97
CA ILE A 81 2.43 12.56 6.38
C ILE A 81 1.76 11.47 7.25
N ASP A 82 0.43 11.49 7.31
CA ASP A 82 -0.43 10.49 7.97
C ASP A 82 -1.49 9.90 7.04
N THR A 83 -1.36 10.10 5.73
CA THR A 83 -2.30 9.57 4.74
C THR A 83 -1.96 8.12 4.39
N MET A 84 -3.00 7.31 4.19
CA MET A 84 -2.91 5.94 3.67
C MET A 84 -3.28 5.92 2.18
N HIS A 85 -2.48 5.23 1.38
CA HIS A 85 -2.79 4.94 -0.03
C HIS A 85 -2.70 3.45 -0.28
N ARG A 86 -3.41 2.98 -1.30
CA ARG A 86 -3.31 1.60 -1.77
C ARG A 86 -3.15 1.53 -3.27
N TYR A 87 -2.31 0.62 -3.70
CA TYR A 87 -2.12 0.24 -5.09
C TYR A 87 -2.76 -1.11 -5.36
N ASP A 88 -3.59 -1.19 -6.38
CA ASP A 88 -4.11 -2.45 -6.93
C ASP A 88 -3.14 -2.97 -8.00
N THR A 89 -2.50 -4.10 -7.73
CA THR A 89 -1.51 -4.70 -8.63
C THR A 89 -2.13 -5.31 -9.89
N ARG A 90 -3.44 -5.59 -9.87
CA ARG A 90 -4.18 -6.22 -10.98
C ARG A 90 -4.60 -5.17 -12.00
N THR A 91 -5.00 -3.99 -11.50
CA THR A 91 -5.47 -2.87 -12.33
C THR A 91 -4.43 -1.77 -12.51
N ASN A 92 -3.28 -1.87 -11.85
CA ASN A 92 -2.23 -0.86 -11.80
C ASN A 92 -2.77 0.55 -11.44
N THR A 93 -3.59 0.61 -10.39
CA THR A 93 -4.29 1.84 -9.99
C THR A 93 -4.08 2.15 -8.52
N TRP A 94 -3.76 3.41 -8.23
CA TRP A 94 -3.69 3.95 -6.88
C TRP A 94 -5.03 4.55 -6.45
N ALA A 95 -5.32 4.41 -5.16
CA ALA A 95 -6.41 5.09 -4.49
C ALA A 95 -5.97 5.60 -3.12
N ALA A 96 -6.42 6.81 -2.77
CA ALA A 96 -6.35 7.28 -1.38
C ALA A 96 -7.34 6.47 -0.54
N ILE A 97 -6.91 6.00 0.64
CA ILE A 97 -7.79 5.27 1.56
C ILE A 97 -8.18 6.17 2.71
N LYS A 98 -9.48 6.25 2.96
CA LYS A 98 -10.01 6.84 4.18
C LYS A 98 -9.82 5.88 5.35
N THR A 99 -9.08 6.31 6.35
CA THR A 99 -8.91 5.60 7.62
C THR A 99 -9.94 6.08 8.65
N TYR A 100 -10.24 5.23 9.62
CA TYR A 100 -11.20 5.49 10.68
C TYR A 100 -10.60 5.15 12.06
N GLY A 101 -11.15 5.74 13.12
CA GLY A 101 -10.63 5.58 14.49
C GLY A 101 -9.44 6.49 14.79
N GLU A 102 -8.67 6.15 15.83
CA GLU A 102 -7.46 6.87 16.17
C GLU A 102 -6.34 6.55 15.18
N SER A 103 -6.04 7.51 14.29
CA SER A 103 -4.96 7.37 13.32
C SER A 103 -3.59 7.54 13.99
N PRO A 104 -2.56 6.76 13.59
CA PRO A 104 -1.19 7.07 13.95
C PRO A 104 -0.86 8.51 13.53
N ARG A 105 -0.21 9.28 14.40
CA ARG A 105 0.31 10.60 14.03
C ARG A 105 1.22 10.48 12.80
N ALA A 106 1.22 11.56 12.02
CA ALA A 106 2.11 11.74 10.88
C ALA A 106 3.55 11.38 11.24
N ARG A 107 4.18 10.53 10.42
CA ARG A 107 5.49 9.95 10.73
C ARG A 107 6.28 9.54 9.51
N THR A 108 7.60 9.45 9.67
CA THR A 108 8.56 8.95 8.68
C THR A 108 9.52 7.93 9.28
N SER A 109 10.22 7.18 8.43
CA SER A 109 11.22 6.17 8.86
C SER A 109 10.65 5.14 9.84
N HIS A 110 9.37 4.82 9.68
CA HIS A 110 8.67 3.80 10.46
C HIS A 110 8.77 2.43 9.78
N SER A 111 8.07 1.43 10.32
CA SER A 111 7.93 0.12 9.70
C SER A 111 6.47 -0.32 9.74
N MET A 112 6.06 -1.07 8.71
CA MET A 112 4.74 -1.69 8.64
C MET A 112 4.89 -3.21 8.59
N VAL A 113 4.05 -3.93 9.32
CA VAL A 113 4.03 -5.40 9.34
C VAL A 113 2.58 -5.87 9.23
N LEU A 114 2.36 -6.89 8.40
CA LEU A 114 1.07 -7.55 8.24
C LEU A 114 1.01 -8.83 9.08
N ASP A 115 -0.08 -9.00 9.83
CA ASP A 115 -0.53 -10.28 10.37
C ASP A 115 -1.63 -10.80 9.45
N GLU A 116 -1.26 -11.72 8.56
CA GLU A 116 -2.15 -12.28 7.53
C GLU A 116 -3.33 -13.04 8.11
N GLU A 117 -3.13 -13.76 9.22
CA GLU A 117 -4.19 -14.55 9.85
C GLU A 117 -5.30 -13.65 10.40
N LYS A 118 -4.94 -12.46 10.89
CA LYS A 118 -5.89 -11.50 11.45
C LYS A 118 -6.31 -10.40 10.48
N GLY A 119 -5.62 -10.27 9.35
CA GLY A 119 -5.82 -9.15 8.42
C GLY A 119 -5.47 -7.79 9.04
N ILE A 120 -4.46 -7.75 9.94
CA ILE A 120 -4.08 -6.54 10.68
C ILE A 120 -2.75 -6.00 10.17
N ILE A 121 -2.69 -4.70 9.90
CA ILE A 121 -1.45 -3.98 9.59
C ILE A 121 -1.01 -3.20 10.83
N TYR A 122 0.16 -3.51 11.37
CA TYR A 122 0.79 -2.77 12.46
C TYR A 122 1.74 -1.71 11.92
N VAL A 123 1.66 -0.49 12.46
CA VAL A 123 2.58 0.62 12.17
C VAL A 123 3.44 0.87 13.39
N MET A 124 4.74 0.61 13.29
CA MET A 124 5.66 0.60 14.43
C MET A 124 6.85 1.52 14.19
N LEU A 125 7.41 2.07 15.28
CA LEU A 125 8.60 2.94 15.26
C LEU A 125 8.37 4.24 14.44
N GLY A 126 9.47 4.91 14.07
CA GLY A 126 9.49 6.14 13.28
C GLY A 126 9.52 7.43 14.11
N SER A 127 9.53 8.56 13.40
CA SER A 127 9.52 9.94 13.94
C SER A 127 8.42 10.77 13.34
#